data_AF-A0A5C9EKC1-F1
#
_entry.id   AF-A0A5C9EKC1-F1
#
_cell.length_a   1.000
_cell.length_b   1.000
_cell.length_c   1.000
_cell.angle_alpha   90.00
_cell.angle_beta   90.00
_cell.angle_gamma   90.00
#
_symmetry.space_group_name_H-M   'P 1'
#
loop_
_entity.id
_entity.type
_entity.pdbx_description
1 polymer ?
#
loop_
_entity_poly.entity_id
_entity_poly.type
_entity_poly.pdbx_seq_one_letter_code
_entity_poly.pdbx_strand_id
1 'polypeptide(L)'
;MVEMMHKEFTELMGRWCIPRLVGSEGSHKIVKLLKQDFDRFNFECEEQEFPVFKSDTSFKLSRKLAIIGVLSSIFLILFWILFLYSLMILPGITIILATIKRKPKCSDVCEVRVQKRSNPKEEIALMQKNLIYRLRAKKERKCSVILVAHHDSKSQLYPTKARALIVLSTILLVISIGIISGICIILELINLASCPYLQTIIFSLGWISVVLIFLLASNRISNRSPGALDNASGLYTLWKTAKLVLDSPFDNAEIWFVLTGAEEIGQIGAAEFLNKYKNKLDPH
;
A
#
# COMPACT_ATOMS: atom_id res chain seq x y z
N MET A 1 -25.08 4.34 -29.39
CA MET A 1 -24.35 3.43 -28.47
C MET A 1 -23.35 4.18 -27.59
N VAL A 2 -22.44 4.98 -28.15
CA VAL A 2 -21.41 5.74 -27.40
C VAL A 2 -22.02 6.73 -26.40
N GLU A 3 -23.03 7.49 -26.82
CA GLU A 3 -23.69 8.48 -25.95
C GLU A 3 -24.42 7.86 -24.75
N MET A 4 -25.09 6.72 -24.96
CA MET A 4 -25.75 5.96 -23.90
C MET A 4 -24.72 5.39 -22.89
N MET A 5 -23.59 4.88 -23.39
CA MET A 5 -22.50 4.40 -22.54
C MET A 5 -21.85 5.54 -21.74
N HIS A 6 -21.70 6.72 -22.34
CA HIS A 6 -21.17 7.89 -21.64
C HIS A 6 -22.11 8.35 -20.52
N LYS A 7 -23.43 8.39 -20.78
CA LYS A 7 -24.43 8.74 -19.77
C LYS A 7 -24.43 7.77 -18.58
N GLU A 8 -24.41 6.47 -18.86
CA GLU A 8 -24.33 5.41 -17.84
C GLU A 8 -23.05 5.52 -17.00
N PHE A 9 -21.90 5.76 -17.64
CA PHE A 9 -20.64 6.00 -16.95
C PHE A 9 -20.72 7.21 -16.03
N THR A 10 -21.16 8.35 -16.53
CA THR A 10 -21.22 9.59 -15.74
C THR A 10 -22.17 9.46 -14.55
N GLU A 11 -23.31 8.77 -14.72
CA GLU A 11 -24.27 8.53 -13.63
C GLU A 11 -23.66 7.66 -12.52
N LEU A 12 -23.09 6.50 -12.87
CA LEU A 12 -22.49 5.59 -11.90
C LEU A 12 -21.26 6.22 -11.23
N MET A 13 -20.40 6.88 -12.00
CA MET A 13 -19.24 7.58 -11.45
C MET A 13 -19.66 8.71 -10.50
N GLY A 14 -20.72 9.47 -10.82
CA GLY A 14 -21.26 10.50 -9.92
C GLY A 14 -21.75 9.95 -8.59
N ARG A 15 -22.23 8.70 -8.56
CA ARG A 15 -22.67 8.01 -7.34
C ARG A 15 -21.52 7.37 -6.57
N TRP A 16 -20.56 6.78 -7.27
CA TRP A 16 -19.49 6.00 -6.65
C TRP A 16 -18.25 6.83 -6.27
N CYS A 17 -18.02 7.97 -6.92
CA CYS A 17 -16.88 8.85 -6.66
C CYS A 17 -17.07 9.73 -5.41
N ILE A 18 -17.23 9.07 -4.27
CA ILE A 18 -17.29 9.71 -2.95
C ILE A 18 -16.07 9.33 -2.11
N PRO A 19 -15.63 10.19 -1.17
CA PRO A 19 -14.63 9.81 -0.18
C PRO A 19 -15.12 8.63 0.66
N ARG A 20 -14.38 7.53 0.63
CA ARG A 20 -14.80 6.23 1.17
C ARG A 20 -13.63 5.52 1.84
N LEU A 21 -12.91 6.28 2.68
CA LEU A 21 -11.91 5.73 3.58
C LEU A 21 -12.52 4.67 4.48
N VAL A 22 -11.82 3.57 4.65
CA VAL A 22 -12.21 2.44 5.48
C VAL A 22 -12.73 2.90 6.85
N GLY A 23 -13.94 2.45 7.22
CA GLY A 23 -14.63 2.81 8.46
C GLY A 23 -15.36 4.16 8.45
N SER A 24 -15.23 4.97 7.41
CA SER A 24 -16.00 6.21 7.27
C SER A 24 -17.46 5.96 6.87
N GLU A 25 -18.32 6.96 7.04
CA GLU A 25 -19.70 6.92 6.53
C GLU A 25 -19.74 6.64 5.01
N GLY A 26 -18.83 7.24 4.25
CA GLY A 26 -18.70 7.01 2.81
C GLY A 26 -18.37 5.56 2.44
N SER A 27 -17.57 4.87 3.27
CA SER A 27 -17.28 3.45 3.08
C SER A 27 -18.51 2.56 3.32
N HIS A 28 -19.40 2.92 4.25
CA HIS A 28 -20.65 2.19 4.45
C HIS A 28 -21.67 2.50 3.36
N LYS A 29 -21.70 3.78 2.93
CA LYS A 29 -22.57 4.26 1.85
C LYS A 29 -22.23 3.60 0.52
N ILE A 30 -20.96 3.50 0.15
CA ILE A 30 -20.56 2.92 -1.14
C ILE A 30 -20.96 1.45 -1.25
N VAL A 31 -20.85 0.66 -0.17
CA VAL A 31 -21.28 -0.74 -0.14
C VAL A 31 -22.77 -0.86 -0.44
N LYS A 32 -23.60 0.01 0.15
CA LYS A 32 -25.05 0.04 -0.15
C LYS A 32 -25.34 0.40 -1.60
N LEU A 33 -24.65 1.41 -2.13
CA LEU A 33 -24.84 1.85 -3.52
C LEU A 33 -24.41 0.78 -4.52
N LEU A 34 -23.24 0.17 -4.33
CA LEU A 34 -22.74 -0.90 -5.18
C LEU A 34 -23.66 -2.11 -5.14
N LYS A 35 -24.17 -2.47 -3.95
CA LYS A 35 -25.16 -3.53 -3.82
C LYS A 35 -26.42 -3.24 -4.63
N GLN A 36 -27.00 -2.04 -4.49
CA GLN A 36 -28.16 -1.61 -5.28
C GLN A 36 -27.93 -1.63 -6.80
N ASP A 37 -26.70 -1.42 -7.25
CA ASP A 37 -26.36 -1.35 -8.67
C ASP A 37 -26.03 -2.72 -9.27
N PHE A 38 -25.42 -3.63 -8.50
CA PHE A 38 -25.09 -4.99 -8.92
C PHE A 38 -26.24 -5.99 -8.71
N ASP A 39 -27.10 -5.80 -7.70
CA ASP A 39 -28.23 -6.72 -7.42
C ASP A 39 -29.22 -6.77 -8.61
N ARG A 40 -29.24 -5.74 -9.46
CA ARG A 40 -30.02 -5.68 -10.70
C ARG A 40 -29.68 -6.79 -11.70
N PHE A 41 -28.50 -7.38 -11.59
CA PHE A 41 -28.04 -8.47 -12.45
C PHE A 41 -28.54 -9.84 -12.01
N ASN A 42 -29.15 -9.96 -10.83
CA ASN A 42 -29.70 -11.20 -10.29
C ASN A 42 -28.67 -12.36 -10.24
N PHE A 43 -27.41 -12.04 -9.97
CA PHE A 43 -26.37 -13.02 -9.69
C PHE A 43 -26.47 -13.56 -8.25
N GLU A 44 -25.85 -14.71 -7.97
CA GLU A 44 -25.73 -15.22 -6.61
C GLU A 44 -24.83 -14.26 -5.81
N CYS A 45 -25.43 -13.51 -4.88
CA CYS A 45 -24.75 -12.49 -4.09
C CYS A 45 -24.43 -13.00 -2.67
N GLU A 46 -23.24 -12.68 -2.18
CA GLU A 46 -22.82 -12.90 -0.81
C GLU A 46 -22.10 -11.68 -0.25
N GLU A 47 -22.50 -11.23 0.93
CA GLU A 47 -21.74 -10.24 1.71
C GLU A 47 -20.78 -10.98 2.64
N GLN A 48 -19.49 -10.72 2.51
CA GLN A 48 -18.49 -11.24 3.44
C GLN A 48 -18.04 -10.11 4.37
N GLU A 49 -18.51 -10.15 5.62
CA GLU A 49 -18.03 -9.25 6.66
C GLU A 49 -16.70 -9.74 7.24
N PHE A 50 -15.79 -8.81 7.54
CA PHE A 50 -14.50 -9.11 8.15
C PHE A 50 -13.99 -7.96 9.04
N PRO A 51 -13.21 -8.27 10.09
CA PRO A 51 -12.57 -7.26 10.92
C PRO A 51 -11.31 -6.70 10.26
N VAL A 52 -11.09 -5.40 10.47
CA VAL A 52 -9.82 -4.71 10.23
C VAL A 52 -9.20 -4.39 11.57
N PHE A 53 -7.91 -4.71 11.75
CA PHE A 53 -7.24 -4.63 13.05
C PHE A 53 -6.37 -3.38 13.14
N LYS A 54 -6.18 -2.86 14.36
CA LYS A 54 -5.28 -1.70 14.59
C LYS A 54 -3.82 -1.98 14.20
N SER A 55 -3.44 -3.26 14.14
CA SER A 55 -2.10 -3.70 13.79
C SER A 55 -1.80 -3.62 12.29
N ASP A 56 -2.78 -3.27 11.46
CA ASP A 56 -2.63 -3.23 10.01
C ASP A 56 -1.62 -2.18 9.53
N THR A 57 -0.90 -2.52 8.46
CA THR A 57 0.43 -2.01 8.15
C THR A 57 0.48 -0.52 7.81
N SER A 58 -0.64 0.05 7.35
CA SER A 58 -0.76 1.46 6.97
C SER A 58 -0.48 2.42 8.15
N PHE A 59 -0.83 2.03 9.37
CA PHE A 59 -0.58 2.84 10.58
C PHE A 59 0.87 2.78 11.08
N LYS A 60 1.63 1.75 10.70
CA LYS A 60 2.97 1.49 11.26
C LYS A 60 4.08 2.20 10.50
N LEU A 61 3.88 2.54 9.21
CA LEU A 61 4.96 3.05 8.36
C LEU A 61 5.39 4.47 8.75
N SER A 62 4.46 5.41 8.94
CA SER A 62 4.78 6.79 9.36
C SER A 62 5.51 6.82 10.71
N ARG A 63 5.07 6.00 11.67
CA ARG A 63 5.74 5.85 12.97
C ARG A 63 7.15 5.29 12.84
N LYS A 64 7.36 4.27 11.99
CA LYS A 64 8.70 3.73 11.72
C LYS A 64 9.61 4.78 11.10
N LEU A 65 9.12 5.55 10.13
CA LEU A 65 9.89 6.64 9.50
C LEU A 65 10.24 7.74 10.52
N ALA A 66 9.32 8.10 11.41
CA ALA A 66 9.59 9.06 12.48
C ALA A 66 10.69 8.56 13.44
N ILE A 67 10.63 7.27 13.85
CA ILE A 67 11.68 6.67 14.69
C ILE A 67 13.03 6.68 13.97
N ILE A 68 13.06 6.32 12.68
CA ILE A 68 14.29 6.39 11.86
C ILE A 68 14.81 7.83 11.82
N GLY A 69 13.96 8.82 11.58
CA GLY A 69 14.35 10.24 11.59
C GLY A 69 14.95 10.69 12.92
N VAL A 70 14.36 10.28 14.05
CA VAL A 70 14.89 10.57 15.39
C VAL A 70 16.24 9.90 15.60
N LEU A 71 16.38 8.61 15.27
CA LEU A 71 17.65 7.89 15.40
C LEU A 71 18.75 8.49 14.51
N SER A 72 18.41 8.87 13.27
CA SER A 72 19.32 9.58 12.36
C SER A 72 19.72 10.95 12.91
N SER A 73 18.80 11.69 13.54
CA SER A 73 19.10 12.98 14.18
C SER A 73 20.08 12.80 15.35
N ILE A 74 19.83 11.82 16.22
CA ILE A 74 20.73 11.48 17.34
C ILE A 74 22.10 11.09 16.80
N PHE A 75 22.16 10.27 15.75
CA PHE A 75 23.41 9.86 15.12
C PHE A 75 24.20 11.06 14.59
N LEU A 76 23.56 12.00 13.88
CA LEU A 76 24.22 13.20 13.37
C LEU A 76 24.74 14.09 14.51
N ILE A 77 23.96 14.29 15.56
CA ILE A 77 24.37 15.05 16.74
C ILE A 77 25.58 14.39 17.42
N LEU A 78 25.54 13.07 17.63
CA LEU A 78 26.67 12.33 18.20
C LEU A 78 27.89 12.36 17.29
N PHE A 79 27.70 12.24 15.97
CA PHE A 79 28.78 12.38 15.00
C PHE A 79 29.44 13.75 15.11
N TRP A 80 28.68 14.83 15.21
CA TRP A 80 29.20 16.19 15.40
C TRP A 80 29.96 16.35 16.73
N ILE A 81 29.43 15.81 17.82
CA ILE A 81 30.05 15.88 19.16
C ILE A 81 31.34 15.04 19.20
N LEU A 82 31.33 13.82 18.67
CA LEU A 82 32.50 12.92 18.64
C LEU A 82 33.55 13.40 17.64
N PHE A 83 33.15 14.13 16.60
CA PHE A 83 34.04 14.78 15.64
C PHE A 83 34.87 15.91 16.28
N LEU A 84 34.35 16.57 17.32
CA LEU A 84 35.15 17.50 18.16
C LEU A 84 36.23 16.78 19.00
N TYR A 85 36.24 15.44 19.05
CA TYR A 85 37.10 14.62 19.90
C TYR A 85 37.76 13.45 19.15
N SER A 86 38.17 13.64 17.89
CA SER A 86 38.52 12.55 16.96
C SER A 86 39.25 11.34 17.59
N LEU A 87 38.66 10.16 17.36
CA LEU A 87 39.23 8.99 16.65
C LEU A 87 38.72 7.64 17.21
N MET A 88 37.39 7.39 17.29
CA MET A 88 36.86 6.04 17.65
C MET A 88 35.53 5.65 16.96
N ILE A 89 35.30 5.99 15.70
CA ILE A 89 34.05 5.60 14.98
C ILE A 89 34.30 4.53 13.89
N LEU A 90 35.11 3.51 14.20
CA LEU A 90 35.13 2.25 13.43
C LEU A 90 34.11 1.18 13.90
N PRO A 91 33.61 1.13 15.16
CA PRO A 91 32.67 0.07 15.56
C PRO A 91 31.22 0.26 15.10
N GLY A 92 30.81 1.48 14.73
CA GLY A 92 29.41 1.79 14.40
C GLY A 92 28.94 1.22 13.05
N ILE A 93 29.85 1.19 12.07
CA ILE A 93 29.54 0.76 10.70
C ILE A 93 29.39 -0.76 10.61
N THR A 94 30.12 -1.53 11.43
CA THR A 94 30.04 -3.00 11.46
C THR A 94 28.73 -3.51 12.06
N ILE A 95 28.12 -2.79 13.01
CA ILE A 95 26.81 -3.14 13.60
C ILE A 95 25.68 -2.93 12.58
N ILE A 96 25.72 -1.84 11.81
CA ILE A 96 24.71 -1.52 10.80
C ILE A 96 24.76 -2.55 9.64
N LEU A 97 25.95 -2.92 9.19
CA LEU A 97 26.12 -3.97 8.16
C LEU A 97 25.74 -5.37 8.68
N ALA A 98 25.95 -5.65 9.98
CA ALA A 98 25.51 -6.91 10.60
C ALA A 98 23.97 -7.02 10.67
N THR A 99 23.26 -5.91 10.86
CA THR A 99 21.77 -5.89 10.78
C THR A 99 21.22 -6.07 9.37
N ILE A 100 21.99 -5.78 8.32
CA ILE A 100 21.59 -5.95 6.90
C ILE A 100 21.74 -7.41 6.44
N LYS A 101 22.51 -8.26 7.16
CA LYS A 101 22.63 -9.70 6.87
C LYS A 101 21.37 -10.54 7.18
N ARG A 102 20.22 -9.93 7.50
CA ARG A 102 18.93 -10.63 7.38
C ARG A 102 18.58 -10.74 5.90
N LYS A 103 18.96 -11.86 5.28
CA LYS A 103 18.45 -12.29 3.98
C LYS A 103 16.94 -12.01 3.95
N PRO A 104 16.41 -11.18 3.03
CA PRO A 104 15.00 -11.26 2.73
C PRO A 104 14.81 -12.69 2.23
N LYS A 105 14.04 -13.50 2.96
CA LYS A 105 13.46 -14.70 2.38
C LYS A 105 12.67 -14.19 1.18
N CYS A 106 13.20 -14.37 -0.03
CA CYS A 106 12.38 -14.47 -1.23
C CYS A 106 11.51 -15.71 -1.02
N SER A 107 10.38 -15.53 -0.33
CA SER A 107 9.24 -16.42 -0.49
C SER A 107 8.58 -16.03 -1.80
N ASP A 108 8.20 -17.05 -2.55
CA ASP A 108 7.73 -17.00 -3.91
C ASP A 108 6.74 -15.88 -4.21
N VAL A 109 6.91 -15.30 -5.38
CA VAL A 109 6.03 -14.31 -6.01
C VAL A 109 4.70 -15.01 -6.34
N CYS A 110 3.86 -15.22 -5.32
CA CYS A 110 2.44 -15.57 -5.34
C CYS A 110 1.91 -16.02 -3.97
N GLU A 111 2.74 -16.07 -2.91
CA GLU A 111 2.18 -16.07 -1.56
C GLU A 111 1.74 -14.64 -1.24
N VAL A 112 0.46 -14.32 -1.56
CA VAL A 112 -0.27 -13.34 -0.75
C VAL A 112 0.03 -13.76 0.67
N ARG A 113 0.80 -12.94 1.38
CA ARG A 113 1.18 -13.20 2.76
C ARG A 113 -0.12 -13.08 3.54
N VAL A 114 -0.91 -14.15 3.53
CA VAL A 114 -2.03 -14.40 4.42
C VAL A 114 -1.35 -14.42 5.77
N GLN A 115 -1.19 -13.23 6.34
CA GLN A 115 -0.78 -13.10 7.72
C GLN A 115 -1.81 -13.94 8.45
N LYS A 116 -1.36 -15.01 9.11
CA LYS A 116 -2.16 -15.73 10.09
C LYS A 116 -2.60 -14.70 11.13
N ARG A 117 -3.72 -14.03 10.88
CA ARG A 117 -4.39 -13.06 11.75
C ARG A 117 -5.17 -13.82 12.81
N SER A 118 -4.46 -14.68 13.51
CA SER A 118 -4.98 -15.56 14.54
C SER A 118 -4.34 -15.22 15.87
N ASN A 119 -4.07 -13.94 16.14
CA ASN A 119 -3.70 -13.53 17.48
C ASN A 119 -4.98 -13.01 18.18
N PRO A 120 -5.61 -13.81 19.06
CA PRO A 120 -6.92 -13.52 19.67
C PRO A 120 -6.94 -12.29 20.59
N LYS A 121 -5.80 -11.58 20.72
CA LYS A 121 -5.65 -10.34 21.50
C LYS A 121 -5.59 -9.08 20.63
N GLU A 122 -5.72 -9.19 19.31
CA GLU A 122 -5.71 -8.01 18.44
C GLU A 122 -7.04 -7.25 18.52
N GLU A 123 -6.94 -5.96 18.83
CA GLU A 123 -8.09 -5.07 18.92
C GLU A 123 -8.62 -4.75 17.52
N ILE A 124 -9.90 -5.05 17.30
CA ILE A 124 -10.62 -4.71 16.07
C ILE A 124 -10.73 -3.18 16.00
N ALA A 125 -10.24 -2.61 14.92
CA ALA A 125 -10.38 -1.17 14.66
C ALA A 125 -11.77 -0.85 14.10
N LEU A 126 -12.27 -1.69 13.19
CA LEU A 126 -13.54 -1.50 12.47
C LEU A 126 -13.93 -2.78 11.72
N MET A 127 -15.18 -2.84 11.27
CA MET A 127 -15.69 -3.90 10.38
C MET A 127 -15.78 -3.39 8.94
N GLN A 128 -15.53 -4.27 7.98
CA GLN A 128 -15.70 -4.01 6.55
C GLN A 128 -16.38 -5.19 5.85
N LYS A 129 -16.77 -4.97 4.59
CA LYS A 129 -17.45 -5.97 3.77
C LYS A 129 -16.80 -6.11 2.40
N ASN A 130 -16.75 -7.34 1.90
CA ASN A 130 -16.68 -7.59 0.47
C ASN A 130 -18.08 -7.86 -0.06
N LEU A 131 -18.35 -7.45 -1.30
CA LEU A 131 -19.52 -7.92 -2.05
C LEU A 131 -19.05 -8.92 -3.10
N ILE A 132 -19.64 -10.11 -3.10
CA ILE A 132 -19.23 -11.21 -3.97
C ILE A 132 -20.43 -11.61 -4.80
N TYR A 133 -20.34 -11.43 -6.11
CA TYR A 133 -21.37 -11.85 -7.06
C TYR A 133 -20.85 -12.99 -7.91
N ARG A 134 -21.66 -14.04 -8.07
CA ARG A 134 -21.31 -15.23 -8.82
C ARG A 134 -22.30 -15.48 -9.95
N LEU A 135 -21.76 -15.57 -11.15
CA LEU A 135 -22.46 -16.12 -12.31
C LEU A 135 -22.00 -17.56 -12.50
N ARG A 136 -22.91 -18.51 -12.29
CA ARG A 136 -22.64 -19.94 -12.46
C ARG A 136 -22.45 -20.29 -13.93
N ALA A 137 -21.59 -21.27 -14.18
CA ALA A 137 -21.51 -21.91 -15.49
C ALA A 137 -22.87 -22.57 -15.82
N LYS A 138 -23.29 -22.51 -17.08
CA LYS A 138 -24.54 -23.17 -17.53
C LYS A 138 -24.41 -24.69 -17.61
N LYS A 139 -23.20 -25.16 -17.90
CA LYS A 139 -22.81 -26.57 -18.00
C LYS A 139 -21.75 -26.89 -16.95
N GLU A 140 -21.07 -28.01 -17.11
CA GLU A 140 -19.95 -28.40 -16.26
C GLU A 140 -18.87 -27.30 -16.21
N ARG A 141 -18.56 -26.85 -14.99
CA ARG A 141 -17.58 -25.81 -14.73
C ARG A 141 -16.18 -26.32 -15.04
N LYS A 142 -15.55 -25.79 -16.10
CA LYS A 142 -14.16 -26.07 -16.49
C LYS A 142 -13.16 -25.04 -15.98
N CYS A 143 -13.60 -23.81 -15.72
CA CYS A 143 -12.76 -22.78 -15.15
C CYS A 143 -13.55 -21.79 -14.29
N SER A 144 -12.81 -21.09 -13.42
CA SER A 144 -13.32 -19.97 -12.63
C SER A 144 -12.55 -18.70 -13.01
N VAL A 145 -13.26 -17.63 -13.34
CA VAL A 145 -12.67 -16.31 -13.64
C VAL A 145 -13.04 -15.37 -12.50
N ILE A 146 -12.04 -14.77 -11.87
CA ILE A 146 -12.24 -13.83 -10.77
C ILE A 146 -11.87 -12.43 -11.23
N LEU A 147 -12.86 -11.55 -11.25
CA LEU A 147 -12.70 -10.14 -11.56
C LEU A 147 -12.81 -9.35 -10.25
N VAL A 148 -11.78 -8.56 -9.95
CA VAL A 148 -11.65 -7.88 -8.65
C VAL A 148 -11.49 -6.38 -8.85
N ALA A 149 -12.20 -5.60 -8.05
CA ALA A 149 -11.93 -4.18 -7.84
C ALA A 149 -12.23 -3.86 -6.37
N HIS A 150 -11.54 -2.88 -5.80
CA HIS A 150 -11.83 -2.47 -4.42
C HIS A 150 -12.74 -1.25 -4.38
N HIS A 151 -13.55 -1.18 -3.32
CA HIS A 151 -14.50 -0.11 -3.12
C HIS A 151 -14.06 0.94 -2.11
N ASP A 152 -12.99 0.75 -1.35
CA ASP A 152 -12.43 1.79 -0.50
C ASP A 152 -11.53 2.77 -1.27
N SER A 153 -11.32 3.96 -0.71
CA SER A 153 -10.40 4.96 -1.25
C SER A 153 -9.59 5.63 -0.13
N LYS A 154 -8.39 6.10 -0.44
CA LYS A 154 -7.64 7.00 0.46
C LYS A 154 -7.17 8.26 -0.23
N SER A 155 -6.98 9.32 0.55
CA SER A 155 -6.10 10.43 0.19
C SER A 155 -4.90 10.49 1.12
N GLN A 156 -3.84 11.14 0.64
CA GLN A 156 -2.63 11.39 1.41
C GLN A 156 -2.24 12.85 1.28
N LEU A 157 -1.47 13.36 2.25
CA LEU A 157 -1.01 14.74 2.26
C LEU A 157 -0.15 15.05 1.03
N TYR A 158 0.78 14.15 0.71
CA TYR A 158 1.67 14.33 -0.44
C TYR A 158 1.18 13.49 -1.64
N PRO A 159 1.08 14.08 -2.84
CA PRO A 159 0.82 13.33 -4.06
C PRO A 159 1.86 12.23 -4.30
N THR A 160 1.49 11.17 -5.01
CA THR A 160 2.38 10.04 -5.31
C THR A 160 3.71 10.48 -5.95
N LYS A 161 3.68 11.45 -6.88
CA LYS A 161 4.89 12.00 -7.50
C LYS A 161 5.81 12.68 -6.49
N ALA A 162 5.26 13.49 -5.59
CA ALA A 162 6.04 14.16 -4.55
C ALA A 162 6.66 13.15 -3.57
N ARG A 163 5.90 12.12 -3.15
CA ARG A 163 6.44 11.05 -2.31
C ARG A 163 7.56 10.29 -2.99
N ALA A 164 7.38 9.92 -4.26
CA ALA A 164 8.41 9.24 -5.04
C ALA A 164 9.68 10.08 -5.17
N LEU A 165 9.53 11.39 -5.42
CA LEU A 165 10.65 12.32 -5.48
C LEU A 165 11.37 12.40 -4.14
N ILE A 166 10.65 12.60 -3.02
CA ILE A 166 11.26 12.67 -1.69
C ILE A 166 12.00 11.38 -1.36
N VAL A 167 11.42 10.21 -1.64
CA VAL A 167 12.07 8.90 -1.44
C VAL A 167 13.33 8.78 -2.28
N LEU A 168 13.25 9.09 -3.58
CA LEU A 168 14.39 9.00 -4.49
C LEU A 168 15.51 9.96 -4.09
N SER A 169 15.17 11.22 -3.79
CA SER A 169 16.11 12.22 -3.30
C SER A 169 16.76 11.78 -1.99
N THR A 170 16.01 11.20 -1.06
CA THR A 170 16.56 10.67 0.20
C THR A 170 17.55 9.54 -0.06
N ILE A 171 17.20 8.58 -0.93
CA ILE A 171 18.07 7.45 -1.27
C ILE A 171 19.36 7.94 -1.93
N LEU A 172 19.25 8.79 -2.95
CA LEU A 172 20.41 9.34 -3.66
C LEU A 172 21.31 10.12 -2.71
N LEU A 173 20.73 10.96 -1.85
CA LEU A 173 21.46 11.76 -0.88
C LEU A 173 22.24 10.88 0.11
N VAL A 174 21.60 9.85 0.68
CA VAL A 174 22.26 8.91 1.60
C VAL A 174 23.39 8.14 0.92
N ILE A 175 23.20 7.69 -0.33
CA ILE A 175 24.25 7.01 -1.11
C ILE A 175 25.42 7.96 -1.38
N SER A 176 25.15 9.18 -1.85
CA SER A 176 26.17 10.18 -2.13
C SER A 176 26.96 10.55 -0.87
N ILE A 177 26.29 10.75 0.26
CA ILE A 177 26.94 10.99 1.55
C ILE A 177 27.86 9.82 1.91
N GLY A 178 27.40 8.58 1.78
CA GLY A 178 28.20 7.38 2.06
C GLY A 178 29.47 7.29 1.20
N ILE A 179 29.35 7.52 -0.11
CA ILE A 179 30.48 7.48 -1.04
C ILE A 179 31.50 8.58 -0.70
N ILE A 180 31.03 9.84 -0.56
CA ILE A 180 31.91 10.97 -0.27
C ILE A 180 32.61 10.77 1.08
N SER A 181 31.88 10.30 2.10
CA SER A 181 32.45 10.01 3.42
C SER A 181 33.51 8.91 3.35
N GLY A 182 33.26 7.84 2.57
CA GLY A 182 34.24 6.78 2.36
C GLY A 182 35.52 7.27 1.68
N ILE A 183 35.39 8.12 0.65
CA ILE A 183 36.55 8.75 -0.01
C ILE A 183 37.32 9.63 0.98
N CYS A 184 36.64 10.45 1.79
CA CYS A 184 37.29 11.30 2.79
C CYS A 184 38.13 10.48 3.78
N ILE A 185 37.56 9.39 4.30
CA ILE A 185 38.25 8.50 5.24
C ILE A 185 39.50 7.91 4.60
N ILE A 186 39.42 7.44 3.34
CA ILE A 186 40.57 6.88 2.63
C ILE A 186 41.67 7.94 2.46
N LEU A 187 41.31 9.15 2.01
CA LEU A 187 42.26 10.25 1.79
C LEU A 187 42.97 10.68 3.10
N GLU A 188 42.24 10.67 4.21
CA GLU A 188 42.78 10.96 5.53
C GLU A 188 43.72 9.84 6.03
N LEU A 189 43.36 8.57 5.83
CA LEU A 189 44.20 7.42 6.21
C LEU A 189 45.55 7.38 5.47
N ILE A 190 45.60 7.88 4.24
CA ILE A 190 46.85 7.97 3.46
C ILE A 190 47.57 9.32 3.65
N ASN A 191 47.13 10.16 4.59
CA ASN A 191 47.66 11.51 4.85
C ASN A 191 47.72 12.41 3.61
N LEU A 192 46.84 12.19 2.62
CA LEU A 192 46.87 12.93 1.36
C LEU A 192 46.10 14.26 1.44
N ALA A 193 45.00 14.29 2.20
CA ALA A 193 44.24 15.51 2.44
C ALA A 193 43.31 15.38 3.66
N SER A 194 43.22 16.44 4.45
CA SER A 194 42.16 16.64 5.45
C SER A 194 41.33 17.87 5.04
N CYS A 195 40.02 17.69 4.83
CA CYS A 195 39.15 18.78 4.37
C CYS A 195 37.98 19.00 5.34
N PRO A 196 38.13 19.88 6.35
CA PRO A 196 37.08 20.15 7.34
C PRO A 196 35.81 20.77 6.72
N TYR A 197 35.95 21.47 5.59
CA TYR A 197 34.82 21.99 4.83
C TYR A 197 33.94 20.87 4.26
N LEU A 198 34.54 19.77 3.81
CA LEU A 198 33.81 18.64 3.25
C LEU A 198 33.00 17.90 4.31
N GLN A 199 33.53 17.80 5.54
CA GLN A 199 32.81 17.25 6.69
C GLN A 199 31.60 18.12 7.07
N THR A 200 31.74 19.45 7.03
CA THR A 200 30.62 20.38 7.26
C THR A 200 29.54 20.23 6.18
N ILE A 201 29.93 20.04 4.92
CA ILE A 201 29.00 19.76 3.82
C ILE A 201 28.28 18.44 4.06
N ILE A 202 29.01 17.36 4.38
CA ILE A 202 28.43 16.04 4.68
C ILE A 202 27.41 16.13 5.82
N PHE A 203 27.74 16.84 6.90
CA PHE A 203 26.85 17.04 8.04
C PHE A 203 25.57 17.79 7.63
N SER A 204 25.72 18.86 6.83
CA SER A 204 24.59 19.64 6.31
C SER A 204 23.67 18.81 5.42
N LEU A 205 24.26 18.02 4.51
CA LEU A 205 23.53 17.07 3.67
C LEU A 205 22.84 15.98 4.51
N GLY A 206 23.47 15.53 5.59
CA GLY A 206 22.87 14.63 6.57
C GLY A 206 21.57 15.19 7.16
N TRP A 207 21.56 16.46 7.58
CA TRP A 207 20.35 17.11 8.09
C TRP A 207 19.26 17.25 7.03
N ILE A 208 19.62 17.54 5.79
CA ILE A 208 18.65 17.55 4.68
C ILE A 208 17.98 16.18 4.55
N SER A 209 18.74 15.08 4.63
CA SER A 209 18.17 13.72 4.56
C SER A 209 17.19 13.44 5.72
N VAL A 210 17.50 13.92 6.93
CA VAL A 210 16.62 13.82 8.11
C VAL A 210 15.32 14.58 7.89
N VAL A 211 15.39 15.80 7.35
CA VAL A 211 14.20 16.60 7.01
C VAL A 211 13.32 15.85 6.01
N LEU A 212 13.91 15.28 4.94
CA LEU A 212 13.16 14.50 3.96
C LEU A 212 12.48 13.26 4.59
N ILE A 213 13.15 12.57 5.51
CA ILE A 213 12.56 11.45 6.26
C ILE A 213 11.36 11.91 7.11
N PHE A 214 11.48 13.05 7.81
CA PHE A 214 10.37 13.61 8.57
C PHE A 214 9.22 14.09 7.68
N LEU A 215 9.50 14.63 6.50
CA LEU A 215 8.47 14.94 5.51
C LEU A 215 7.71 13.67 5.12
N LEU A 216 8.39 12.56 4.82
CA LEU A 216 7.72 11.29 4.55
C LEU A 216 6.94 10.77 5.76
N ALA A 217 7.48 10.90 6.98
CA ALA A 217 6.81 10.50 8.21
C ALA A 217 5.54 11.32 8.50
N SER A 218 5.51 12.59 8.06
CA SER A 218 4.35 13.47 8.18
C SER A 218 3.23 13.16 7.19
N ASN A 219 3.44 12.23 6.25
CA ASN A 219 2.43 11.84 5.29
C ASN A 219 1.29 11.08 5.98
N ARG A 220 0.16 11.76 6.19
CA ARG A 220 -1.02 11.18 6.84
C ARG A 220 -2.05 10.73 5.81
N ILE A 221 -2.74 9.64 6.14
CA ILE A 221 -3.92 9.19 5.41
C ILE A 221 -5.10 10.09 5.79
N SER A 222 -5.96 10.40 4.81
CA SER A 222 -7.14 11.23 4.98
C SER A 222 -8.30 10.71 4.10
N ASN A 223 -9.50 11.24 4.34
CA ASN A 223 -10.73 10.86 3.63
C ASN A 223 -11.21 11.99 2.70
N ARG A 224 -10.39 12.39 1.72
CA ARG A 224 -10.73 13.45 0.75
C ARG A 224 -10.78 12.96 -0.68
N SER A 225 -10.11 11.83 -0.99
CA SER A 225 -10.07 11.30 -2.35
C SER A 225 -11.42 10.72 -2.74
N PRO A 226 -12.04 11.19 -3.84
CA PRO A 226 -13.24 10.56 -4.38
C PRO A 226 -12.93 9.23 -5.08
N GLY A 227 -11.66 8.80 -5.14
CA GLY A 227 -11.26 7.49 -5.65
C GLY A 227 -11.75 7.18 -7.06
N ALA A 228 -11.76 8.17 -7.96
CA ALA A 228 -12.29 7.99 -9.31
C ALA A 228 -11.47 6.97 -10.11
N LEU A 229 -10.15 7.18 -10.19
CA LEU A 229 -9.20 6.24 -10.81
C LEU A 229 -8.89 5.05 -9.90
N ASP A 230 -8.85 5.29 -8.60
CA ASP A 230 -8.46 4.32 -7.58
C ASP A 230 -9.58 4.23 -6.53
N ASN A 231 -10.65 3.46 -6.75
CA ASN A 231 -10.82 2.52 -7.87
C ASN A 231 -12.28 2.42 -8.39
N ALA A 232 -12.98 3.55 -8.46
CA ALA A 232 -14.35 3.59 -9.01
C ALA A 232 -14.38 3.21 -10.50
N SER A 233 -13.34 3.53 -11.26
CA SER A 233 -13.18 3.07 -12.65
C SER A 233 -13.08 1.55 -12.78
N GLY A 234 -12.40 0.87 -11.84
CA GLY A 234 -12.38 -0.60 -11.80
C GLY A 234 -13.75 -1.16 -11.47
N LEU A 235 -14.46 -0.59 -10.49
CA LEU A 235 -15.84 -0.96 -10.18
C LEU A 235 -16.77 -0.82 -11.38
N TYR A 236 -16.63 0.25 -12.17
CA TYR A 236 -17.39 0.44 -13.42
C TYR A 236 -17.04 -0.60 -14.47
N THR A 237 -15.77 -0.93 -14.60
CA THR A 237 -15.32 -1.97 -15.54
C THR A 237 -15.94 -3.32 -15.17
N LEU A 238 -15.98 -3.67 -13.89
CA LEU A 238 -16.63 -4.88 -13.39
C LEU A 238 -18.14 -4.85 -13.62
N TRP A 239 -18.81 -3.75 -13.29
CA TRP A 239 -20.25 -3.58 -13.48
C TRP A 239 -20.64 -3.68 -14.96
N LYS A 240 -19.85 -3.06 -15.84
CA LYS A 240 -20.07 -3.11 -17.30
C LYS A 240 -19.84 -4.52 -17.84
N THR A 241 -18.81 -5.20 -17.34
CA THR A 241 -18.54 -6.61 -17.68
C THR A 241 -19.68 -7.51 -17.23
N ALA A 242 -20.18 -7.33 -16.00
CA ALA A 242 -21.34 -8.05 -15.48
C ALA A 242 -22.56 -7.90 -16.40
N LYS A 243 -22.85 -6.66 -16.83
CA LYS A 243 -23.93 -6.39 -17.79
C LYS A 243 -23.74 -7.11 -19.13
N LEU A 244 -22.54 -7.06 -19.71
CA LEU A 244 -22.26 -7.67 -21.01
C LEU A 244 -22.31 -9.21 -20.97
N VAL A 245 -21.85 -9.80 -19.88
CA VAL A 245 -21.84 -11.26 -19.71
C VAL A 245 -23.25 -11.81 -19.51
N LEU A 246 -24.20 -11.04 -18.96
CA LEU A 246 -25.60 -11.44 -18.92
C LEU A 246 -26.20 -11.66 -20.32
N ASP A 247 -25.83 -10.81 -21.27
CA ASP A 247 -26.31 -10.90 -22.65
C ASP A 247 -25.69 -12.10 -23.39
N SER A 248 -24.47 -12.51 -23.01
CA SER A 248 -23.76 -13.65 -23.60
C SER A 248 -22.95 -14.43 -22.56
N PRO A 249 -23.61 -15.25 -21.71
CA PRO A 249 -22.95 -15.96 -20.63
C PRO A 249 -22.17 -17.17 -21.15
N PHE A 250 -21.04 -17.45 -20.51
CA PHE A 250 -20.19 -18.58 -20.88
C PHE A 250 -20.81 -19.92 -20.45
N ASP A 251 -20.66 -20.94 -21.30
CA ASP A 251 -21.21 -22.27 -21.03
C ASP A 251 -20.49 -22.98 -19.88
N ASN A 252 -19.16 -22.92 -19.84
CA ASN A 252 -18.33 -23.74 -18.95
C ASN A 252 -17.48 -22.92 -17.96
N ALA A 253 -17.71 -21.61 -17.85
CA ALA A 253 -16.94 -20.72 -16.98
C ALA A 253 -17.84 -20.14 -15.88
N GLU A 254 -17.39 -20.25 -14.63
CA GLU A 254 -17.99 -19.54 -13.51
C GLU A 254 -17.28 -18.20 -13.32
N ILE A 255 -18.03 -17.10 -13.22
CA ILE A 255 -17.45 -15.77 -13.07
C ILE A 255 -17.78 -15.22 -11.69
N TRP A 256 -16.74 -14.74 -11.01
CA TRP A 256 -16.82 -14.10 -9.71
C TRP A 256 -16.50 -12.62 -9.88
N PHE A 257 -17.44 -11.76 -9.54
CA PHE A 257 -17.20 -10.32 -9.38
C PHE A 257 -17.02 -10.04 -7.89
N VAL A 258 -15.79 -9.70 -7.50
CA VAL A 258 -15.42 -9.52 -6.10
C VAL A 258 -15.08 -8.05 -5.87
N LEU A 259 -15.96 -7.36 -5.15
CA LEU A 259 -15.80 -5.96 -4.79
C LEU A 259 -15.21 -5.91 -3.38
N THR A 260 -13.90 -5.74 -3.29
CA THR A 260 -13.18 -5.88 -2.02
C THR A 260 -13.18 -4.59 -1.19
N GLY A 261 -13.24 -4.73 0.13
CA GLY A 261 -12.99 -3.62 1.04
C GLY A 261 -11.55 -3.60 1.55
N ALA A 262 -11.10 -2.44 2.04
CA ALA A 262 -9.85 -2.31 2.76
C ALA A 262 -8.59 -2.71 1.96
N GLU A 263 -8.57 -2.40 0.67
CA GLU A 263 -7.36 -2.49 -0.15
C GLU A 263 -6.31 -1.49 0.34
N GLU A 264 -6.75 -0.27 0.60
CA GLU A 264 -5.90 0.90 0.78
C GLU A 264 -5.08 0.86 2.08
N ILE A 265 -5.44 -0.06 2.97
CA ILE A 265 -4.82 -0.34 4.25
C ILE A 265 -4.16 -1.72 4.33
N GLY A 266 -3.98 -2.39 3.19
CA GLY A 266 -3.18 -3.61 3.09
C GLY A 266 -3.88 -4.81 2.46
N GLN A 267 -4.76 -4.60 1.47
CA GLN A 267 -5.39 -5.67 0.67
C GLN A 267 -6.21 -6.66 1.51
N ILE A 268 -6.81 -6.15 2.59
CA ILE A 268 -7.43 -6.99 3.62
C ILE A 268 -8.61 -7.77 3.05
N GLY A 269 -9.53 -7.10 2.36
CA GLY A 269 -10.71 -7.77 1.79
C GLY A 269 -10.34 -8.85 0.78
N ALA A 270 -9.31 -8.63 -0.04
CA ALA A 270 -8.83 -9.64 -0.97
C ALA A 270 -8.23 -10.86 -0.24
N ALA A 271 -7.47 -10.62 0.84
CA ALA A 271 -6.93 -11.70 1.68
C ALA A 271 -8.06 -12.51 2.35
N GLU A 272 -9.08 -11.84 2.89
CA GLU A 272 -10.24 -12.50 3.51
C GLU A 272 -11.06 -13.30 2.50
N PHE A 273 -11.21 -12.79 1.28
CA PHE A 273 -11.82 -13.53 0.18
C PHE A 273 -11.03 -14.81 -0.11
N LEU A 274 -9.72 -14.71 -0.34
CA LEU A 274 -8.89 -15.88 -0.63
C LEU A 274 -8.90 -16.89 0.54
N ASN A 275 -8.88 -16.43 1.79
CA ASN A 275 -8.95 -17.31 2.96
C ASN A 275 -10.21 -18.17 2.97
N LYS A 276 -11.34 -17.59 2.58
CA LYS A 276 -12.64 -18.27 2.57
C LYS A 276 -12.83 -19.16 1.34
N TYR A 277 -12.35 -18.74 0.16
CA TYR A 277 -12.69 -19.39 -1.10
C TYR A 277 -11.54 -20.13 -1.78
N LYS A 278 -10.28 -20.07 -1.29
CA LYS A 278 -9.12 -20.73 -1.93
C LYS A 278 -9.40 -22.17 -2.37
N ASN A 279 -10.03 -22.98 -1.51
CA ASN A 279 -10.32 -24.39 -1.79
C ASN A 279 -11.44 -24.60 -2.83
N LYS A 280 -12.25 -23.57 -3.12
CA LYS A 280 -13.32 -23.62 -4.12
C LYS A 280 -12.88 -23.08 -5.49
N LEU A 281 -11.79 -22.31 -5.50
CA LEU A 281 -11.24 -21.64 -6.68
C LEU A 281 -10.23 -22.53 -7.43
N ASP A 282 -9.60 -23.49 -6.74
CA ASP A 282 -8.69 -24.46 -7.34
C ASP A 282 -9.52 -25.61 -7.97
N PRO A 283 -9.54 -25.77 -9.30
CA PRO A 283 -10.07 -26.96 -9.91
C PRO A 283 -9.04 -28.08 -9.72
N HIS A 284 -9.36 -29.09 -8.92
CA HIS A 284 -8.66 -30.37 -9.00
C HIS A 284 -8.75 -30.94 -10.42
#